data_AF-A0A497RM63-F1
#
_entry.id   AF-A0A497RM63-F1
#
_cell.length_a   1.000
_cell.length_b   1.000
_cell.length_c   1.000
_cell.angle_alpha   90.00
_cell.angle_beta   90.00
_cell.angle_gamma   90.00
#
_symmetry.space_group_name_H-M   'P 1'
#
loop_
_entity.id
_entity.type
_entity.pdbx_description
1 polymer ?
#
loop_
_entity_poly.entity_id
_entity_poly.type
_entity_poly.pdbx_seq_one_letter_code
_entity_poly.pdbx_strand_id
1 'polypeptide(L)' 'MGRAWKFGDDVDTDTIIPGRYLVINDPKELARHVFENVRPEFVREVREGDFIVAGENFGCG' A
#
# COMPACT_ATOMS: atom_id res chain seq x y z
N MET A 1 6.28 -18.10 7.60
CA MET A 1 7.00 -17.37 6.52
C MET A 1 5.99 -16.50 5.82
N GLY A 2 6.28 -15.22 5.64
CA GLY A 2 5.42 -14.27 4.92
C GLY A 2 5.92 -13.98 3.50
N ARG A 3 5.04 -13.45 2.65
CA ARG A 3 5.38 -13.01 1.28
C ARG A 3 5.96 -11.60 1.31
N ALA A 4 7.02 -11.37 0.52
CA ALA A 4 7.51 -10.03 0.23
C ALA A 4 6.70 -9.40 -0.91
N TRP A 5 6.14 -8.21 -0.66
CA TRP A 5 5.56 -7.33 -1.65
C TRP A 5 6.59 -6.28 -2.06
N LYS A 6 7.27 -6.52 -3.18
CA LYS A 6 8.34 -5.65 -3.65
C LYS A 6 7.81 -4.44 -4.43
N PHE A 7 8.31 -3.27 -4.06
CA PHE A 7 8.16 -1.98 -4.74
C PHE A 7 9.54 -1.39 -5.09
N GLY A 8 9.55 -0.35 -5.92
CA GLY A 8 10.75 0.38 -6.31
C GLY A 8 11.10 1.51 -5.35
N ASP A 9 11.90 2.45 -5.83
CA ASP A 9 12.21 3.73 -5.17
C ASP A 9 11.03 4.71 -5.31
N ASP A 10 11.02 5.76 -4.49
CA ASP A 10 10.09 6.91 -4.60
C ASP A 10 8.59 6.54 -4.61
N VAL A 11 8.21 5.54 -3.82
CA VAL A 11 6.80 5.23 -3.60
C VAL A 11 6.20 6.28 -2.67
N ASP A 12 5.46 7.23 -3.23
CA ASP A 12 4.87 8.32 -2.46
C ASP A 12 3.60 7.92 -1.67
N THR A 13 3.15 8.81 -0.78
CA THR A 13 1.96 8.60 0.05
C THR A 13 0.68 8.42 -0.76
N ASP A 14 0.53 9.12 -1.90
CA ASP A 14 -0.61 8.96 -2.83
C ASP A 14 -0.60 7.60 -3.55
N THR A 15 0.58 7.03 -3.77
CA THR A 15 0.76 5.67 -4.32
C THR A 15 0.39 4.61 -3.29
N ILE A 16 0.71 4.84 -2.01
CA ILE A 16 0.30 3.97 -0.90
C ILE A 16 -1.21 4.05 -0.70
N ILE A 17 -1.76 5.26 -0.60
CA ILE A 17 -3.18 5.53 -0.39
C ILE A 17 -3.58 6.83 -1.10
N PRO A 18 -4.40 6.75 -2.18
CA PRO A 18 -4.75 7.96 -2.93
C PRO A 18 -5.49 8.99 -2.07
N GLY A 19 -5.14 10.27 -2.21
CA GLY A 19 -5.72 11.37 -1.43
C GLY A 19 -7.26 11.44 -1.42
N ARG A 20 -7.94 10.90 -2.45
CA ARG A 20 -9.41 10.80 -2.51
C ARG A 20 -10.03 9.97 -1.38
N TYR A 21 -9.26 9.10 -0.73
CA TYR A 21 -9.73 8.25 0.37
C TYR A 21 -9.48 8.85 1.77
N LEU A 22 -8.84 10.01 1.88
CA LEU A 22 -8.51 10.63 3.16
C LEU A 22 -9.75 11.14 3.94
N VAL A 23 -10.95 11.02 3.36
CA VAL A 23 -12.22 11.25 4.04
C VAL A 23 -12.70 10.02 4.83
N ILE A 24 -12.06 8.86 4.65
CA ILE A 24 -12.41 7.60 5.31
C ILE A 24 -11.67 7.51 6.65
N ASN A 25 -12.43 7.46 7.76
CA ASN A 25 -11.87 7.33 9.10
C ASN A 25 -11.77 5.89 9.60
N ASP A 26 -12.45 4.93 8.97
CA ASP A 26 -12.35 3.51 9.34
C ASP A 26 -11.08 2.91 8.72
N PRO A 27 -10.10 2.48 9.53
CA PRO A 27 -8.87 1.86 9.01
C PRO A 27 -9.14 0.62 8.16
N LYS A 28 -10.22 -0.13 8.45
CA LYS A 28 -10.57 -1.33 7.68
C LYS A 28 -11.07 -0.99 6.28
N GLU A 29 -11.80 0.11 6.16
CA GLU A 29 -12.26 0.60 4.86
C GLU A 29 -11.11 1.24 4.09
N LEU A 30 -10.25 2.03 4.76
CA LEU A 30 -9.07 2.62 4.15
C LEU A 30 -8.10 1.56 3.61
N ALA A 31 -7.92 0.45 4.34
CA ALA A 31 -7.08 -0.68 3.93
C ALA A 31 -7.52 -1.32 2.59
N ARG A 32 -8.78 -1.14 2.16
CA ARG A 32 -9.28 -1.67 0.89
C ARG A 32 -8.75 -0.93 -0.34
N HIS A 33 -8.11 0.22 -0.13
CA HIS A 33 -7.62 1.11 -1.18
C HIS A 33 -6.09 1.20 -1.23
N VAL A 34 -5.40 0.41 -0.40
CA VAL A 34 -3.94 0.44 -0.33
C VAL A 34 -3.33 -0.13 -1.61
N PHE A 35 -2.43 0.64 -2.24
CA PHE A 35 -1.77 0.35 -3.51
C PHE A 35 -2.69 0.09 -4.71
N GLU A 36 -3.96 0.47 -4.65
CA GLU A 36 -4.95 0.07 -5.68
C GLU A 36 -4.60 0.53 -7.11
N ASN A 37 -3.90 1.66 -7.26
CA ASN A 37 -3.54 2.23 -8.56
C ASN A 37 -2.33 1.53 -9.20
N VAL A 38 -1.45 0.94 -8.38
CA VAL A 38 -0.17 0.38 -8.84
C VAL A 38 -0.10 -1.14 -8.70
N ARG A 39 -0.83 -1.72 -7.75
CA ARG A 39 -0.90 -3.15 -7.42
C ARG A 39 -2.32 -3.50 -6.94
N PRO A 40 -3.34 -3.45 -7.82
CA PRO A 40 -4.74 -3.72 -7.45
C PRO A 40 -4.98 -5.13 -6.87
N GLU A 41 -4.08 -6.08 -7.15
CA GLU A 41 -4.10 -7.41 -6.56
C GLU A 41 -3.68 -7.45 -5.09
N PHE A 42 -2.96 -6.42 -4.60
CA PHE A 42 -2.39 -6.38 -3.25
C PHE A 42 -3.44 -6.62 -2.17
N VAL A 43 -4.52 -5.86 -2.17
CA VAL A 43 -5.59 -5.95 -1.14
C VAL A 43 -6.26 -7.31 -1.12
N ARG A 44 -6.32 -8.00 -2.27
CA ARG A 44 -6.98 -9.31 -2.40
C ARG A 44 -6.09 -10.47 -1.98
N GLU A 45 -4.77 -10.29 -2.06
CA GLU A 45 -3.80 -11.37 -1.89
C GLU A 45 -2.93 -11.23 -0.64
N VAL A 46 -2.78 -10.02 -0.10
CA VAL A 46 -1.99 -9.77 1.10
C VAL A 46 -2.57 -10.53 2.29
N ARG A 47 -1.68 -11.13 3.07
CA ARG A 47 -2.05 -11.90 4.27
C ARG A 47 -1.34 -11.36 5.48
N GLU A 48 -1.90 -11.65 6.65
CA GLU A 48 -1.20 -11.42 7.90
C GLU A 48 0.16 -12.12 7.89
N GLY A 49 1.19 -11.37 8.24
CA GLY A 49 2.58 -11.83 8.21
C GLY A 49 3.33 -11.53 6.91
N ASP A 50 2.66 -11.04 5.87
CA ASP A 50 3.33 -10.47 4.68
C ASP A 50 4.05 -9.15 5.03
N PHE A 51 5.01 -8.78 4.19
CA PHE A 51 5.83 -7.58 4.40
C PHE A 51 6.04 -6.82 3.09
N ILE A 52 6.06 -5.49 3.20
CA ILE A 52 6.40 -4.58 2.10
C ILE A 52 7.93 -4.44 2.07
N VAL A 53 8.50 -4.56 0.88
CA VAL A 53 9.92 -4.30 0.62
C VAL A 53 9.99 -3.26 -0.47
N ALA A 54 10.54 -2.10 -0.16
CA ALA A 54 10.67 -1.00 -1.12
C ALA A 54 12.13 -0.60 -1.28
N GLY A 55 12.39 0.24 -2.28
CA GLY A 55 13.67 0.89 -2.48
C GLY A 55 13.86 2.11 -1.59
N GLU A 56 14.57 3.10 -2.08
CA GLU A 56 14.82 4.36 -1.39
C GLU A 56 13.56 5.24 -1.35
N ASN A 57 13.47 6.09 -0.32
CA ASN A 57 12.43 7.13 -0.22
C ASN A 57 10.96 6.62 -0.21
N PHE A 58 10.73 5.40 0.31
CA PHE A 58 9.37 4.88 0.49
C PHE A 58 8.57 5.71 1.50
N GLY A 59 7.35 6.10 1.11
CA GLY A 59 6.46 6.94 1.89
C GLY A 59 6.73 8.44 1.74
N CYS A 60 7.39 8.87 0.66
CA CYS A 60 7.65 10.27 0.40
C CYS A 60 6.39 11.08 0.03
N GLY A 61 6.49 12.40 0.12
CA GLY A 61 5.35 13.33 0.00
C GLY A 61 5.08 14.10 1.28
#